data_AF-A0A7K1GEZ7-F1
#
_entry.id   AF-A0A7K1GEZ7-F1
#
_cell.length_a   1.000
_cell.length_b   1.000
_cell.length_c   1.000
_cell.angle_alpha   90.00
_cell.angle_beta   90.00
_cell.angle_gamma   90.00
#
_symmetry.space_group_name_H-M   'P 1'
#
loop_
_entity.id
_entity.type
_entity.pdbx_description
1 polymer ?
#
loop_
_entity_poly.entity_id
_entity_poly.type
_entity_poly.pdbx_seq_one_letter_code
_entity_poly.pdbx_strand_id
1 'polypeptide(L)'
;MKSLITLLTLFFCLTCYSLNNNDWDELIESAHDIGYCLYNVNKKFCNQHIEEYNRLVKETEDVEPEVHHFVMREEWAKNRVTTWAERVTGWEDRTKLDVKNLVLFFSIPQDLVGDIPIATVETVSSFFVVNLEDDLKFSVEKSYKKIAMNCSISHKGKPNMLYNIFWREFMSGRLGLVKNEVEFTVSSGSKVKKKFRVFRRRFKRLMRVV
;
A
#
# COMPACT_ATOMS: atom_id res chain seq x y z
N MET A 1 11.13 35.26 -36.28
CA MET A 1 11.89 34.85 -35.08
C MET A 1 11.08 34.73 -33.78
N LYS A 2 9.91 35.37 -33.63
CA LYS A 2 9.11 35.24 -32.39
C LYS A 2 8.25 33.96 -32.29
N SER A 3 7.88 33.33 -33.42
CA SER A 3 7.05 32.11 -33.40
C SER A 3 7.83 30.79 -33.20
N LEU A 4 9.15 30.78 -33.36
CA LEU A 4 9.94 29.55 -33.20
C LEU A 4 10.23 29.23 -31.72
N ILE A 5 10.28 30.27 -30.87
CA ILE A 5 10.57 30.14 -29.44
C ILE A 5 9.37 29.58 -28.67
N THR A 6 8.14 29.89 -29.12
CA THR A 6 6.91 29.38 -28.49
C THR A 6 6.67 27.89 -28.73
N LEU A 7 7.17 27.35 -29.85
CA LEU A 7 7.00 25.93 -30.19
C LEU A 7 7.99 25.04 -29.43
N LEU A 8 9.19 25.56 -29.10
CA LEU A 8 10.20 24.83 -28.32
C LEU A 8 9.89 24.79 -26.82
N THR A 9 9.17 25.78 -26.27
CA THR A 9 8.76 25.76 -24.86
C THR A 9 7.58 24.82 -24.58
N LEU A 10 6.75 24.50 -25.57
CA LEU A 10 5.67 23.51 -25.43
C LEU A 10 6.18 22.05 -25.49
N PHE A 11 7.35 21.80 -26.08
CA PHE A 11 7.90 20.44 -26.17
C PHE A 11 8.51 19.94 -24.85
N PHE A 12 8.81 20.84 -23.90
CA PHE A 12 9.34 20.47 -22.58
C PHE A 12 8.24 20.10 -21.55
N CYS A 13 6.96 20.25 -21.89
CA CYS A 13 5.86 19.90 -20.99
C CYS A 13 5.29 18.48 -21.21
N LEU A 14 5.80 17.73 -22.19
CA LEU A 14 5.30 16.40 -22.56
C LEU A 14 6.30 15.27 -22.27
N THR A 15 7.08 15.35 -21.20
CA THR A 15 7.57 14.12 -20.58
C THR A 15 6.38 13.45 -19.90
N CYS A 16 5.52 12.80 -20.69
CA CYS A 16 4.67 11.73 -20.22
C CYS A 16 5.61 10.70 -19.59
N TYR A 17 5.74 10.75 -18.26
CA TYR A 17 6.40 9.70 -17.50
C TYR A 17 5.54 8.45 -17.66
N SER A 18 5.77 7.65 -18.71
CA SER A 18 5.21 6.30 -18.72
C SER A 18 5.84 5.58 -17.54
N LEU A 19 5.03 5.20 -16.55
CA LEU A 19 5.46 4.34 -15.45
C LEU A 19 6.00 3.03 -16.03
N ASN A 20 7.32 2.94 -16.15
CA ASN A 20 7.97 1.68 -16.47
C ASN A 20 7.74 0.70 -15.31
N ASN A 21 7.69 -0.60 -15.61
CA ASN A 21 7.57 -1.65 -14.58
C ASN A 21 8.64 -1.49 -13.47
N ASN A 22 9.80 -0.91 -13.80
CA ASN A 22 10.87 -0.61 -12.86
C ASN A 22 10.44 0.33 -11.70
N ASP A 23 9.61 1.35 -11.93
CA ASP A 23 9.15 2.24 -10.85
C ASP A 23 8.19 1.53 -9.88
N TRP A 24 7.40 0.58 -10.40
CA TRP A 24 6.51 -0.24 -9.59
C TRP A 24 7.29 -1.26 -8.75
N ASP A 25 8.24 -1.95 -9.36
CA ASP A 25 9.10 -2.93 -8.66
C ASP A 25 9.90 -2.23 -7.55
N GLU A 26 10.48 -1.06 -7.83
CA GLU A 26 11.12 -0.21 -6.83
C GLU A 26 10.17 0.21 -5.70
N LEU A 27 8.92 0.54 -6.03
CA LEU A 27 7.92 0.89 -5.02
C LEU A 27 7.61 -0.30 -4.12
N ILE A 28 7.37 -1.48 -4.69
CA ILE A 28 7.14 -2.74 -3.97
C ILE A 28 8.28 -3.02 -3.00
N GLU A 29 9.53 -2.96 -3.45
CA GLU A 29 10.71 -3.16 -2.60
C GLU A 29 10.72 -2.18 -1.41
N SER A 30 10.45 -0.91 -1.67
CA SER A 30 10.41 0.10 -0.60
C SER A 30 9.21 -0.05 0.34
N ALA A 31 8.11 -0.64 -0.14
CA ALA A 31 6.94 -0.94 0.67
C ALA A 31 7.22 -2.13 1.60
N HIS A 32 7.90 -3.17 1.10
CA HIS A 32 8.33 -4.29 1.95
C HIS A 32 9.23 -3.81 3.09
N ASP A 33 10.12 -2.88 2.77
CA ASP A 33 10.99 -2.19 3.72
C ASP A 33 10.24 -1.47 4.86
N ILE A 34 8.95 -1.15 4.66
CA ILE A 34 8.08 -0.56 5.66
C ILE A 34 6.93 -1.47 6.12
N GLY A 35 6.97 -2.76 5.79
CA GLY A 35 6.05 -3.76 6.33
C GLY A 35 4.76 -3.93 5.53
N TYR A 36 4.77 -3.54 4.25
CA TYR A 36 3.61 -3.72 3.37
C TYR A 36 3.99 -4.30 2.02
N CYS A 37 3.21 -5.27 1.55
CA CYS A 37 3.15 -5.62 0.13
C CYS A 37 2.05 -4.80 -0.55
N LEU A 38 2.27 -4.37 -1.80
CA LEU A 38 1.26 -3.60 -2.55
C LEU A 38 0.63 -4.42 -3.67
N TYR A 39 -0.59 -4.06 -4.02
CA TYR A 39 -1.30 -4.58 -5.18
C TYR A 39 -2.01 -3.45 -5.94
N ASN A 40 -1.95 -3.50 -7.27
CA ASN A 40 -2.72 -2.66 -8.19
C ASN A 40 -3.05 -3.51 -9.43
N VAL A 41 -4.26 -3.38 -9.97
CA VAL A 41 -4.77 -4.26 -11.02
C VAL A 41 -4.02 -4.16 -12.36
N ASN A 42 -3.33 -3.04 -12.62
CA ASN A 42 -2.57 -2.84 -13.86
C ASN A 42 -1.06 -3.09 -13.71
N LYS A 43 -0.63 -3.53 -12.52
CA LYS A 43 0.79 -3.69 -12.21
C LYS A 43 1.11 -5.15 -11.98
N LYS A 44 2.37 -5.51 -12.21
CA LYS A 44 2.86 -6.86 -11.97
C LYS A 44 2.64 -7.25 -10.50
N PHE A 45 2.07 -8.42 -10.28
CA PHE A 45 1.86 -8.97 -8.94
C PHE A 45 3.20 -9.27 -8.24
N CYS A 46 3.25 -9.03 -6.93
CA CYS A 46 4.44 -9.27 -6.14
C CYS A 46 4.58 -10.77 -5.82
N ASN A 47 5.64 -11.38 -6.36
CA ASN A 47 5.90 -12.82 -6.20
C ASN A 47 6.94 -13.14 -5.11
N GLN A 48 7.46 -12.14 -4.38
CA GLN A 48 8.52 -12.34 -3.38
C GLN A 48 8.10 -13.23 -2.19
N HIS A 49 6.79 -13.43 -2.01
CA HIS A 49 6.22 -14.18 -0.89
C HIS A 49 5.85 -15.62 -1.26
N ILE A 50 6.01 -16.03 -2.52
CA ILE A 50 5.57 -17.34 -3.02
C ILE A 50 6.40 -18.49 -2.43
N GLU A 51 7.71 -18.31 -2.30
CA GLU A 51 8.59 -19.35 -1.76
C GLU A 51 8.28 -19.63 -0.28
N GLU A 52 8.09 -18.56 0.50
CA GLU A 52 7.71 -18.66 1.91
C GLU A 52 6.31 -19.26 2.08
N TYR A 53 5.35 -18.87 1.23
CA TYR A 53 4.04 -19.52 1.19
C TYR A 53 4.15 -21.03 0.94
N ASN A 54 4.90 -21.43 -0.09
CA ASN A 54 5.07 -22.83 -0.45
C ASN A 54 5.76 -23.63 0.67
N ARG A 55 6.75 -23.01 1.35
CA ARG A 55 7.40 -23.58 2.52
C ARG A 55 6.41 -23.83 3.65
N LEU A 56 5.65 -22.79 4.04
CA LEU A 56 4.67 -22.88 5.12
C LEU A 56 3.55 -23.88 4.83
N VAL A 57 3.02 -23.92 3.59
CA VAL A 57 2.00 -24.90 3.19
C VAL A 57 2.53 -26.34 3.31
N LYS A 58 3.78 -26.57 2.92
CA LYS A 58 4.41 -27.89 3.00
C LYS A 58 4.67 -28.34 4.44
N GLU A 59 4.99 -27.40 5.33
CA GLU A 59 5.25 -27.69 6.74
C GLU A 59 4.00 -27.97 7.56
N THR A 60 2.84 -27.47 7.15
CA THR A 60 1.62 -27.58 7.96
C THR A 60 0.86 -28.91 7.84
N GLU A 61 1.01 -29.66 6.74
CA GLU A 61 0.39 -30.97 6.38
C GLU A 61 -1.10 -31.27 6.71
N ASP A 62 -1.78 -30.57 7.60
CA ASP A 62 -3.22 -30.63 7.87
C ASP A 62 -3.66 -29.45 8.75
N VAL A 63 -4.93 -29.06 8.64
CA VAL A 63 -5.62 -27.89 9.25
C VAL A 63 -5.62 -26.65 8.34
N GLU A 64 -6.83 -26.23 7.92
CA GLU A 64 -7.10 -25.05 7.07
C GLU A 64 -6.12 -23.89 7.36
N PRO A 65 -5.29 -23.46 6.39
CA PRO A 65 -4.02 -22.88 6.76
C PRO A 65 -4.18 -21.44 7.25
N GLU A 66 -3.85 -21.21 8.52
CA GLU A 66 -3.43 -19.91 9.04
C GLU A 66 -2.22 -19.35 8.27
N VAL A 67 -1.59 -20.16 7.39
CA VAL A 67 -0.58 -19.75 6.41
C VAL A 67 -1.06 -18.58 5.52
N HIS A 68 -2.37 -18.44 5.32
CA HIS A 68 -2.94 -17.31 4.57
C HIS A 68 -2.76 -15.94 5.27
N HIS A 69 -2.30 -15.90 6.53
CA HIS A 69 -1.98 -14.65 7.23
C HIS A 69 -0.71 -13.96 6.71
N PHE A 70 0.17 -14.69 6.03
CA PHE A 70 1.51 -14.22 5.72
C PHE A 70 1.65 -13.73 4.29
N VAL A 71 0.79 -14.19 3.37
CA VAL A 71 0.95 -13.96 1.94
C VAL A 71 -0.35 -13.52 1.28
N MET A 72 -0.29 -12.35 0.65
CA MET A 72 -1.36 -11.85 -0.20
C MET A 72 -1.53 -12.76 -1.42
N ARG A 73 -2.77 -13.15 -1.75
CA ARG A 73 -3.10 -13.80 -3.04
C ARG A 73 -3.64 -12.79 -4.03
N GLU A 74 -3.22 -12.91 -5.29
CA GLU A 74 -3.63 -11.98 -6.35
C GLU A 74 -5.14 -11.94 -6.55
N GLU A 75 -5.79 -13.11 -6.59
CA GLU A 75 -7.24 -13.22 -6.76
C GLU A 75 -8.01 -12.47 -5.67
N TRP A 76 -7.59 -12.61 -4.41
CA TRP A 76 -8.23 -11.95 -3.27
C TRP A 76 -8.00 -10.44 -3.29
N ALA A 77 -6.78 -10.01 -3.61
CA ALA A 77 -6.46 -8.59 -3.75
C ALA A 77 -7.26 -7.95 -4.90
N LYS A 78 -7.38 -8.65 -6.04
CA LYS A 78 -8.21 -8.23 -7.17
C LYS A 78 -9.67 -8.08 -6.78
N ASN A 79 -10.27 -9.12 -6.19
CA ASN A 79 -11.65 -9.10 -5.75
C ASN A 79 -11.90 -7.93 -4.77
N ARG A 80 -10.98 -7.72 -3.82
CA ARG A 80 -11.08 -6.64 -2.83
C ARG A 80 -11.13 -5.26 -3.46
N VAL A 81 -10.21 -4.98 -4.38
CA VAL A 81 -10.12 -3.67 -5.03
C VAL A 81 -11.32 -3.43 -5.94
N THR A 82 -11.78 -4.45 -6.68
CA THR A 82 -12.98 -4.36 -7.53
C THR A 82 -14.24 -4.13 -6.70
N THR A 83 -14.47 -4.92 -5.65
CA THR A 83 -15.64 -4.77 -4.76
C THR A 83 -15.66 -3.39 -4.10
N TRP A 84 -14.49 -2.88 -3.70
CA TRP A 84 -14.39 -1.52 -3.16
C TRP A 84 -14.79 -0.46 -4.17
N ALA A 85 -14.25 -0.55 -5.40
CA ALA A 85 -14.61 0.36 -6.48
C ALA A 85 -16.11 0.36 -6.77
N GLU A 86 -16.76 -0.81 -6.78
CA GLU A 86 -18.20 -0.95 -7.02
C GLU A 86 -19.04 -0.39 -5.86
N ARG A 87 -18.74 -0.73 -4.61
CA ARG A 87 -19.59 -0.33 -3.48
C ARG A 87 -19.55 1.16 -3.16
N VAL A 88 -18.44 1.85 -3.44
CA VAL A 88 -18.36 3.31 -3.26
C VAL A 88 -19.25 4.06 -4.25
N THR A 89 -19.53 3.48 -5.42
CA THR A 89 -20.46 4.07 -6.40
C THR A 89 -21.92 4.03 -5.98
N GLY A 90 -22.26 3.20 -5.00
CA GLY A 90 -23.64 3.07 -4.49
C GLY A 90 -24.07 4.15 -3.50
N TRP A 91 -23.14 4.99 -3.01
CA TRP A 91 -23.44 6.04 -2.02
C TRP A 91 -23.61 7.39 -2.72
N GLU A 92 -24.75 7.53 -3.39
CA GLU A 92 -25.48 8.71 -3.92
C GLU A 92 -24.75 9.90 -4.58
N ASP A 93 -23.43 10.04 -4.52
CA ASP A 93 -22.76 11.23 -5.05
C ASP A 93 -21.25 11.08 -5.27
N ARG A 94 -20.78 9.87 -5.61
CA ARG A 94 -19.35 9.65 -5.88
C ARG A 94 -19.13 9.04 -7.26
N THR A 95 -18.34 9.76 -8.05
CA THR A 95 -17.72 9.31 -9.30
C THR A 95 -17.19 7.89 -9.14
N LYS A 96 -17.43 7.04 -10.13
CA LYS A 96 -16.89 5.68 -10.18
C LYS A 96 -15.39 5.69 -9.92
N LEU A 97 -14.97 5.11 -8.79
CA LEU A 97 -13.54 4.91 -8.51
C LEU A 97 -12.99 4.03 -9.62
N ASP A 98 -11.98 4.53 -10.35
CA ASP A 98 -11.29 3.69 -11.32
C ASP A 98 -10.43 2.69 -10.54
N VAL A 99 -10.74 1.40 -10.70
CA VAL A 99 -10.00 0.27 -10.14
C VAL A 99 -8.49 0.36 -10.45
N LYS A 100 -8.12 1.02 -11.56
CA LYS A 100 -6.74 1.26 -11.99
C LYS A 100 -5.97 2.21 -11.08
N ASN A 101 -6.67 3.10 -10.38
CA ASN A 101 -6.07 4.09 -9.48
C ASN A 101 -6.04 3.60 -8.03
N LEU A 102 -6.65 2.45 -7.75
CA LEU A 102 -6.67 1.89 -6.42
C LEU A 102 -5.40 1.09 -6.12
N VAL A 103 -4.80 1.34 -4.96
CA VAL A 103 -3.66 0.57 -4.45
C VAL A 103 -4.04 -0.05 -3.13
N LEU A 104 -3.94 -1.38 -3.07
CA LEU A 104 -4.11 -2.14 -1.85
C LEU A 104 -2.75 -2.30 -1.16
N PHE A 105 -2.73 -2.03 0.14
CA PHE A 105 -1.66 -2.28 1.07
C PHE A 105 -2.02 -3.50 1.90
N PHE A 106 -1.16 -4.51 1.89
CA PHE A 106 -1.30 -5.72 2.68
C PHE A 106 -0.13 -5.79 3.67
N SER A 107 -0.41 -5.80 4.98
CA SER A 107 0.64 -5.87 6.00
C SER A 107 1.41 -7.17 5.86
N ILE A 108 2.73 -7.10 5.91
CA ILE A 108 3.60 -8.27 5.98
C ILE A 108 4.42 -8.23 7.28
N PRO A 109 4.84 -9.39 7.81
CA PRO A 109 5.72 -9.42 8.98
C PRO A 109 6.97 -8.55 8.79
N GLN A 110 7.37 -7.88 9.85
CA GLN A 110 8.64 -7.15 9.91
C GLN A 110 9.53 -7.79 10.97
N ASP A 111 10.84 -7.81 10.70
CA ASP A 111 11.82 -8.19 11.71
C ASP A 111 11.82 -7.13 12.83
N LEU A 112 11.16 -7.44 13.95
CA LEU A 112 11.20 -6.62 15.14
C LEU A 112 12.59 -6.77 15.79
N VAL A 113 13.36 -5.69 15.80
CA VAL A 113 14.68 -5.67 16.44
C VAL A 113 14.60 -5.00 17.82
N GLY A 114 14.65 -5.81 18.88
CA GLY A 114 14.82 -5.38 20.29
C GLY A 114 13.56 -5.34 21.15
N ASP A 115 13.72 -5.05 22.45
CA ASP A 115 12.66 -4.90 23.47
C ASP A 115 11.82 -3.63 23.23
N ILE A 116 11.05 -3.61 22.14
CA ILE A 116 10.00 -2.61 21.92
C ILE A 116 8.78 -3.09 22.72
N PRO A 117 8.16 -2.25 23.58
CA PRO A 117 6.96 -2.64 24.30
C PRO A 117 5.89 -3.14 23.32
N ILE A 118 5.53 -4.43 23.49
CA ILE A 118 4.57 -5.17 22.66
C ILE A 118 3.25 -4.39 22.48
N ALA A 119 2.88 -3.57 23.47
CA ALA A 119 1.68 -2.72 23.45
C ALA A 119 1.67 -1.61 22.38
N THR A 120 2.76 -1.38 21.64
CA THR A 120 2.82 -0.34 20.58
C THR A 120 3.01 -0.88 19.16
N VAL A 121 3.22 -2.18 19.01
CA VAL A 121 3.37 -2.81 17.70
C VAL A 121 2.21 -3.77 17.52
N GLU A 122 1.06 -3.21 17.21
CA GLU A 122 0.00 -3.97 16.55
C GLU A 122 0.53 -4.41 15.17
N THR A 123 1.30 -5.50 15.12
CA THR A 123 1.49 -6.33 13.91
C THR A 123 0.17 -7.03 13.59
N VAL A 124 -0.90 -6.25 13.50
CA VAL A 124 -2.23 -6.75 13.22
C VAL A 124 -2.29 -6.91 11.72
N SER A 125 -2.51 -8.15 11.27
CA SER A 125 -2.72 -8.55 9.88
C SER A 125 -3.81 -7.69 9.26
N SER A 126 -3.42 -6.55 8.72
CA SER A 126 -4.30 -5.49 8.26
C SER A 126 -4.10 -5.23 6.79
N PHE A 127 -5.14 -4.73 6.16
CA PHE A 127 -5.03 -4.20 4.82
C PHE A 127 -5.79 -2.89 4.72
N PHE A 128 -5.38 -2.07 3.76
CA PHE A 128 -6.14 -0.91 3.38
C PHE A 128 -6.04 -0.62 1.89
N VAL A 129 -7.01 0.10 1.34
CA VAL A 129 -7.06 0.52 -0.05
C VAL A 129 -7.13 2.03 -0.11
N VAL A 130 -6.26 2.64 -0.90
CA VAL A 130 -6.22 4.08 -1.17
C VAL A 130 -6.46 4.33 -2.67
N ASN A 131 -6.96 5.51 -3.04
CA ASN A 131 -6.98 5.97 -4.43
C ASN A 131 -5.74 6.86 -4.68
N LEU A 132 -5.04 6.65 -5.79
CA LEU A 132 -3.87 7.44 -6.19
C LEU A 132 -4.23 8.88 -6.57
N GLU A 133 -5.48 9.15 -6.95
CA GLU A 133 -5.99 10.49 -7.25
C GLU A 133 -6.25 11.33 -6.00
N ASP A 134 -6.22 10.71 -4.82
CA ASP A 134 -6.47 11.39 -3.57
C ASP A 134 -5.31 12.32 -3.15
N ASP A 135 -5.63 13.41 -2.44
CA ASP A 135 -4.62 14.22 -1.74
C ASP A 135 -4.17 13.52 -0.45
N LEU A 136 -3.32 12.50 -0.60
CA LEU A 136 -2.78 11.71 0.51
C LEU A 136 -1.60 12.42 1.19
N LYS A 137 -1.71 12.57 2.51
CA LYS A 137 -0.64 13.07 3.38
C LYS A 137 0.04 11.90 4.10
N PHE A 138 1.36 11.94 4.12
CA PHE A 138 2.21 10.97 4.83
C PHE A 138 2.92 11.67 5.99
N SER A 139 2.66 11.21 7.22
CA SER A 139 3.16 11.83 8.44
C SER A 139 3.95 10.83 9.30
N VAL A 140 4.80 11.37 10.18
CA VAL A 140 5.50 10.61 11.22
C VAL A 140 4.99 11.11 12.55
N GLU A 141 4.24 10.29 13.26
CA GLU A 141 3.58 10.64 14.51
C GLU A 141 4.55 10.49 15.70
N LYS A 142 5.33 9.42 15.71
CA LYS A 142 6.26 9.13 16.80
C LYS A 142 7.48 8.36 16.33
N SER A 143 8.63 8.61 16.96
CA SER A 143 9.89 7.89 16.69
C SER A 143 10.42 7.25 17.97
N TYR A 144 10.82 5.99 17.89
CA TYR A 144 11.36 5.22 19.01
C TYR A 144 12.81 4.86 18.75
N LYS A 145 13.73 5.51 19.47
CA LYS A 145 15.18 5.19 19.52
C LYS A 145 15.84 4.87 18.15
N LYS A 146 15.33 5.47 17.06
CA LYS A 146 15.73 5.19 15.66
C LYS A 146 15.54 3.74 15.19
N ILE A 147 14.79 2.91 15.92
CA ILE A 147 14.52 1.49 15.58
C ILE A 147 13.10 1.28 15.02
N ALA A 148 12.15 2.10 15.48
CA ALA A 148 10.77 2.06 15.04
C ALA A 148 10.16 3.46 14.94
N MET A 149 9.11 3.60 14.14
CA MET A 149 8.34 4.83 13.96
C MET A 149 6.87 4.54 13.74
N ASN A 150 6.01 5.30 14.41
CA ASN A 150 4.58 5.36 14.06
C ASN A 150 4.42 6.38 12.96
N CYS A 151 3.79 5.97 11.88
CA CYS A 151 3.51 6.76 10.69
C CYS A 151 2.02 6.72 10.40
N SER A 152 1.54 7.68 9.63
CA SER A 152 0.18 7.64 9.12
C SER A 152 0.10 8.03 7.64
N ILE A 153 -0.93 7.49 6.99
CA ILE A 153 -1.44 7.97 5.71
C ILE A 153 -2.84 8.51 5.97
N SER A 154 -3.07 9.78 5.63
CA SER A 154 -4.37 10.44 5.81
C SER A 154 -4.86 11.08 4.51
N HIS A 155 -6.19 11.09 4.37
CA HIS A 155 -6.88 11.83 3.32
C HIS A 155 -7.29 13.20 3.81
N LYS A 156 -7.19 14.20 2.93
CA LYS A 156 -7.67 15.55 3.20
C LYS A 156 -9.14 15.67 2.80
N GLY A 157 -10.06 15.20 3.66
CA GLY A 157 -11.49 15.31 3.38
C GLY A 157 -12.38 14.29 4.10
N LYS A 158 -13.34 13.73 3.35
CA LYS A 158 -14.27 12.71 3.84
C LYS A 158 -13.61 11.32 3.81
N PRO A 159 -14.02 10.39 4.70
CA PRO A 159 -13.47 9.04 4.72
C PRO A 159 -13.58 8.37 3.35
N ASN A 160 -12.45 7.81 2.90
CA ASN A 160 -12.36 7.15 1.61
C ASN A 160 -11.31 6.03 1.52
N MET A 161 -10.59 5.73 2.60
CA MET A 161 -9.70 4.59 2.65
C MET A 161 -10.44 3.40 3.23
N LEU A 162 -10.56 2.32 2.47
CA LEU A 162 -11.03 1.05 3.01
C LEU A 162 -9.95 0.49 3.93
N TYR A 163 -10.28 0.09 5.14
CA TYR A 163 -9.34 -0.43 6.13
C TYR A 163 -9.94 -1.64 6.85
N ASN A 164 -9.16 -2.68 7.08
CA ASN A 164 -9.57 -3.80 7.92
C ASN A 164 -8.37 -4.38 8.69
N ILE A 165 -8.63 -4.88 9.90
CA ILE A 165 -7.67 -5.59 10.77
C ILE A 165 -7.90 -7.11 10.79
N PHE A 166 -9.00 -7.58 10.23
CA PHE A 166 -9.37 -8.99 10.25
C PHE A 166 -9.10 -9.62 8.90
N TRP A 167 -8.05 -10.44 8.83
CA TRP A 167 -7.69 -11.20 7.63
C TRP A 167 -8.84 -12.12 7.16
N ARG A 168 -9.64 -12.70 8.08
CA ARG A 168 -10.79 -13.53 7.70
C ARG A 168 -11.82 -12.72 6.90
N GLU A 169 -11.96 -11.44 7.25
CA GLU A 169 -12.83 -10.51 6.52
C GLU A 169 -12.24 -10.09 5.17
N PHE A 170 -10.90 -10.09 5.01
CA PHE A 170 -10.25 -9.96 3.71
C PHE A 170 -10.68 -11.07 2.76
N MET A 171 -10.79 -12.31 3.25
CA MET A 171 -11.15 -13.49 2.44
C MET A 171 -12.64 -13.67 2.23
N SER A 172 -13.47 -13.34 3.22
CA SER A 172 -14.94 -13.50 3.13
C SER A 172 -15.63 -12.43 2.28
N GLY A 173 -14.89 -11.44 1.78
CA GLY A 173 -15.46 -10.34 0.98
C GLY A 173 -16.19 -9.27 1.81
N ARG A 174 -16.21 -9.37 3.14
CA ARG A 174 -16.79 -8.32 4.00
C ARG A 174 -15.95 -7.06 3.91
N LEU A 175 -16.54 -5.95 3.46
CA LEU A 175 -15.87 -4.66 3.47
C LEU A 175 -15.57 -4.24 4.90
N GLY A 176 -14.32 -3.81 5.15
CA GLY A 176 -13.91 -3.26 6.42
C GLY A 176 -14.49 -1.86 6.68
N LEU A 177 -13.81 -1.09 7.51
CA LEU A 177 -14.18 0.27 7.87
C LEU A 177 -13.67 1.26 6.83
N VAL A 178 -14.37 2.38 6.66
CA VAL A 178 -13.86 3.51 5.89
C VAL A 178 -13.20 4.50 6.85
N LYS A 179 -11.92 4.79 6.65
CA LYS A 179 -11.12 5.69 7.49
C LYS A 179 -10.63 6.91 6.72
N ASN A 180 -10.43 7.99 7.47
CA ASN A 180 -9.71 9.18 7.01
C ASN A 180 -8.20 9.09 7.24
N GLU A 181 -7.78 8.22 8.14
CA GLU A 181 -6.38 8.04 8.52
C GLU A 181 -6.13 6.57 8.85
N VAL A 182 -5.01 6.05 8.36
CA VAL A 182 -4.48 4.73 8.70
C VAL A 182 -3.12 4.95 9.34
N GLU A 183 -3.00 4.53 10.60
CA GLU A 183 -1.75 4.52 11.34
C GLU A 183 -1.06 3.16 11.21
N PHE A 184 0.26 3.15 11.15
CA PHE A 184 1.06 1.94 11.09
C PHE A 184 2.45 2.15 11.67
N THR A 185 3.05 1.05 12.10
CA THR A 185 4.41 1.04 12.63
C THR A 185 5.39 0.58 11.56
N VAL A 186 6.47 1.33 11.39
CA VAL A 186 7.63 0.93 10.59
C VAL A 186 8.72 0.48 11.55
N SER A 187 9.16 -0.77 11.46
CA SER A 187 10.26 -1.32 12.25
C SER A 187 11.37 -1.84 11.33
N SER A 188 12.62 -1.44 11.60
CA SER A 188 13.76 -1.77 10.73
C SER A 188 15.13 -1.60 11.40
N GLY A 189 15.19 -1.38 12.72
CA GLY A 189 16.43 -0.97 13.37
C GLY A 189 16.93 0.38 12.83
N SER A 190 18.25 0.61 12.82
CA SER A 190 18.90 1.94 12.68
C SER A 190 18.58 2.76 11.41
N LYS A 191 17.88 2.19 10.42
CA LYS A 191 17.57 2.83 9.12
C LYS A 191 16.09 3.17 8.90
N VAL A 192 15.23 3.03 9.92
CA VAL A 192 13.76 3.25 9.82
C VAL A 192 13.38 4.56 9.11
N LYS A 193 14.01 5.69 9.47
CA LYS A 193 13.76 7.01 8.85
C LYS A 193 14.11 7.05 7.37
N LYS A 194 15.16 6.34 6.96
CA LYS A 194 15.60 6.29 5.56
C LYS A 194 14.60 5.47 4.75
N LYS A 195 14.22 4.29 5.24
CA LYS A 195 13.24 3.40 4.57
C LYS A 195 11.91 4.10 4.32
N PHE A 196 11.32 4.69 5.37
CA PHE A 196 10.06 5.43 5.23
C PHE A 196 10.16 6.59 4.23
N ARG A 197 11.27 7.34 4.24
CA ARG A 197 11.50 8.43 3.29
C ARG A 197 11.59 7.95 1.84
N VAL A 198 12.28 6.83 1.60
CA VAL A 198 12.41 6.23 0.27
C VAL A 198 11.05 5.77 -0.24
N PHE A 199 10.30 5.02 0.58
CA PHE A 199 8.94 4.60 0.28
C PHE A 199 8.04 5.80 -0.08
N ARG A 200 7.96 6.81 0.81
CA ARG A 200 7.13 7.99 0.60
C ARG A 200 7.47 8.72 -0.71
N ARG A 201 8.76 8.82 -1.06
CA ARG A 201 9.20 9.47 -2.30
C ARG A 201 8.76 8.67 -3.53
N ARG A 202 8.88 7.34 -3.51
CA ARG A 202 8.47 6.46 -4.60
C ARG A 202 6.95 6.46 -4.75
N PHE A 203 6.21 6.38 -3.66
CA PHE A 203 4.74 6.41 -3.69
C PHE A 203 4.21 7.74 -4.25
N LYS A 204 4.75 8.88 -3.80
CA LYS A 204 4.39 10.20 -4.34
C LYS A 204 4.75 10.37 -5.82
N ARG A 205 5.73 9.64 -6.35
CA ARG A 205 6.02 9.63 -7.78
C ARG A 205 4.89 8.94 -8.54
N LEU A 206 4.41 7.80 -8.05
CA LEU A 206 3.29 7.06 -8.63
C LEU A 206 2.01 7.92 -8.68
N MET A 207 1.68 8.63 -7.59
CA MET A 207 0.50 9.50 -7.53
C MET A 207 0.51 10.66 -8.53
N ARG A 208 1.69 11.13 -8.98
CA ARG A 208 1.79 12.29 -9.90
C ARG A 208 1.55 11.94 -11.37
N VAL A 209 1.47 10.65 -11.67
CA VAL A 209 1.35 10.12 -13.03
C VAL A 209 -0.08 9.64 -13.31
N VAL A 210 -0.89 9.54 -12.26
CA VAL A 210 -2.35 9.38 -12.32
C VAL A 210 -2.96 10.77 -12.45
#